data_AF-A0A7L0GLI0-F1
#
_entry.id   AF-A0A7L0GLI0-F1
#
_cell.length_a   1.000
_cell.length_b   1.000
_cell.length_c   1.000
_cell.angle_alpha   90.00
_cell.angle_beta   90.00
_cell.angle_gamma   90.00
#
_symmetry.space_group_name_H-M   'P 1'
#
loop_
_entity.id
_entity.type
_entity.pdbx_description
1 polymer ?
#
loop_
_entity_poly.entity_id
_entity_poly.type
_entity_poly.pdbx_seq_one_letter_code
_entity_poly.pdbx_strand_id
1 'polypeptide(L)'
;SQIEKLKQKLIDLKQQVQEEKKQLADYYAYQLKELEVKFQKKVREIGQIQLELKLIKEFHREKAAMEKELEDLKESMEISISRHQKVVVRLERRFLEEKVKTDRQLKKLLLEQNDFSHLLLWQLNSTGREMFKENVRLHDAFAYQLKDTMELQKIKQKLEEDKTLLLQGKETNESLIQKKILQINCQKAQTGDLQHKVEKLEMALRLMTRQSVREAQKTQHQALTENQASMVQFEKLQQPLEMKDREMNRVKKLAWNILNERTEVERFFLDALEHMKQEITSSRKHYKKKAQTAYYRKMMEACAGKEEFPKIKTLTAETFHEKSDVKVVIEIEGSFSLKQEKGEIGTQNENLSLTWEQKERVLRLLFAKINGTN
;
A
#
# COMPACT_ATOMS: atom_id res chain seq x y z
N SER A 1 -4.98 14.95 -52.50
CA SER A 1 -6.13 14.77 -51.58
C SER A 1 -5.98 15.65 -50.34
N GLN A 2 -6.46 16.90 -50.39
CA GLN A 2 -6.55 17.78 -49.20
C GLN A 2 -7.74 17.41 -48.29
N ILE A 3 -8.75 16.77 -48.88
CA ILE A 3 -9.98 16.34 -48.20
C ILE A 3 -9.67 15.28 -47.13
N GLU A 4 -8.80 14.32 -47.39
CA GLU A 4 -8.43 13.30 -46.39
C GLU A 4 -7.66 13.87 -45.20
N LYS A 5 -6.77 14.84 -45.42
CA LYS A 5 -6.06 15.54 -44.33
C LYS A 5 -7.04 16.35 -43.45
N LEU A 6 -8.06 16.96 -44.05
CA LEU A 6 -9.11 17.67 -43.31
C LEU A 6 -10.03 16.70 -42.54
N LYS A 7 -10.35 15.54 -43.12
CA LYS A 7 -11.11 14.49 -42.43
C LYS A 7 -10.35 13.94 -41.21
N GLN A 8 -9.05 13.69 -41.34
CA GLN A 8 -8.23 13.22 -40.22
C GLN A 8 -8.18 14.26 -39.09
N LYS A 9 -7.92 15.54 -39.43
CA LYS A 9 -7.95 16.64 -38.46
C LYS A 9 -9.31 16.77 -37.75
N LEU A 10 -10.42 16.55 -38.45
CA LEU A 10 -11.76 16.57 -37.85
C LEU A 10 -11.96 15.42 -36.85
N ILE A 11 -11.39 14.24 -37.12
CA ILE A 11 -11.46 13.08 -36.23
C ILE A 11 -10.61 13.34 -34.98
N ASP A 12 -9.40 13.83 -35.14
CA ASP A 12 -8.49 14.14 -34.02
C ASP A 12 -9.09 15.23 -33.12
N LEU A 13 -9.69 16.28 -33.70
CA LEU A 13 -10.37 17.33 -32.94
C LEU A 13 -11.59 16.80 -32.17
N LYS A 14 -12.36 15.87 -32.76
CA LYS A 14 -13.49 15.22 -32.09
C LYS A 14 -13.03 14.35 -30.93
N GLN A 15 -11.91 13.64 -31.06
CA GLN A 15 -11.33 12.85 -29.99
C GLN A 15 -10.84 13.73 -28.85
N GLN A 16 -10.15 14.83 -29.16
CA GLN A 16 -9.69 15.79 -28.16
C GLN A 16 -10.86 16.41 -27.37
N VAL A 17 -11.92 16.85 -28.06
CA VAL A 17 -13.12 17.39 -27.40
C VAL A 17 -13.83 16.33 -26.56
N GLN A 18 -13.82 15.05 -26.98
CA GLN A 18 -14.36 13.95 -26.16
C GLN A 18 -13.52 13.70 -24.91
N GLU A 19 -12.20 13.76 -25.03
CA GLU A 19 -11.28 13.57 -23.90
C GLU A 19 -11.39 14.72 -22.90
N GLU A 20 -11.42 15.96 -23.37
CA GLU A 20 -11.66 17.16 -22.53
C GLU A 20 -13.02 17.09 -21.83
N LYS A 21 -14.07 16.62 -22.52
CA LYS A 21 -15.39 16.40 -21.91
C LYS A 21 -15.36 15.32 -20.83
N LYS A 22 -14.63 14.22 -21.04
CA LYS A 22 -14.47 13.16 -20.03
C LYS A 22 -13.71 13.67 -18.81
N GLN A 23 -12.58 14.35 -19.02
CA GLN A 23 -11.79 14.94 -17.93
C GLN A 23 -12.62 15.95 -17.12
N LEU A 24 -13.41 16.78 -17.80
CA LEU A 24 -14.31 17.72 -17.14
C LEU A 24 -15.42 17.00 -16.36
N ALA A 25 -15.98 15.93 -16.92
CA ALA A 25 -16.99 15.11 -16.25
C ALA A 25 -16.41 14.40 -15.01
N ASP A 26 -15.20 13.86 -15.11
CA ASP A 26 -14.50 13.21 -14.00
C ASP A 26 -14.15 14.21 -12.89
N TYR A 27 -13.74 15.43 -13.25
CA TYR A 27 -13.47 16.51 -12.30
C TYR A 27 -14.72 16.89 -11.50
N TYR A 28 -15.85 17.13 -12.18
CA TYR A 28 -17.10 17.44 -11.48
C TYR A 28 -17.65 16.24 -10.70
N ALA A 29 -17.49 15.02 -11.20
CA ALA A 29 -17.86 13.80 -10.46
C ALA A 29 -17.02 13.64 -9.19
N TYR A 30 -15.74 13.96 -9.24
CA TYR A 30 -14.86 13.97 -8.06
C TYR A 30 -15.31 15.03 -7.04
N GLN A 31 -15.55 16.27 -7.48
CA GLN A 31 -16.02 17.34 -6.60
C GLN A 31 -17.37 17.01 -5.95
N LEU A 32 -18.30 16.43 -6.71
CA LEU A 32 -19.59 15.99 -6.18
C LEU A 32 -19.42 14.91 -5.10
N LYS A 33 -18.52 13.94 -5.31
CA LYS A 33 -18.23 12.92 -4.29
C LYS A 33 -17.61 13.53 -3.04
N GLU A 34 -16.69 14.48 -3.19
CA GLU A 34 -16.07 15.15 -2.04
C GLU A 34 -17.09 15.97 -1.24
N LEU A 35 -17.97 16.69 -1.94
CA LEU A 35 -19.07 17.44 -1.33
C LEU A 35 -20.07 16.51 -0.63
N GLU A 36 -20.41 15.37 -1.22
CA GLU A 36 -21.28 14.37 -0.63
C GLU A 36 -20.70 13.82 0.68
N VAL A 37 -19.40 13.49 0.70
CA VAL A 37 -18.73 13.04 1.93
C VAL A 37 -18.74 14.12 3.01
N LYS A 38 -18.47 15.38 2.65
CA LYS A 38 -18.53 16.53 3.57
C LYS A 38 -19.96 16.74 4.10
N PHE A 39 -20.96 16.63 3.24
CA PHE A 39 -22.37 16.76 3.60
C PHE A 39 -22.77 15.66 4.59
N GLN A 40 -22.48 14.40 4.29
CA GLN A 40 -22.76 13.28 5.20
C GLN A 40 -22.06 13.44 6.55
N LYS A 41 -20.84 13.96 6.59
CA LYS A 41 -20.16 14.28 7.85
C LYS A 41 -20.94 15.34 8.64
N LYS A 42 -21.39 16.42 7.99
CA LYS A 42 -22.20 17.47 8.63
C LYS A 42 -23.56 16.97 9.10
N VAL A 43 -24.21 16.10 8.35
CA VAL A 43 -25.48 15.46 8.78
C VAL A 43 -25.27 14.64 10.06
N ARG A 44 -24.16 13.88 10.16
CA ARG A 44 -23.83 13.14 11.39
C ARG A 44 -23.56 14.07 12.58
N GLU A 45 -22.77 15.12 12.38
CA GLU A 45 -22.48 16.14 13.41
C GLU A 45 -23.78 16.80 13.91
N ILE A 46 -24.66 17.21 12.99
CA ILE A 46 -25.97 17.79 13.34
C ILE A 46 -26.84 16.79 14.11
N GLY A 47 -26.84 15.51 13.72
CA GLY A 47 -27.55 14.46 14.43
C GLY A 47 -27.09 14.30 15.88
N GLN A 48 -25.77 14.35 16.12
CA GLN A 48 -25.20 14.32 17.47
C GLN A 48 -25.62 15.52 18.30
N ILE A 49 -25.51 16.74 17.74
CA ILE A 49 -25.93 17.98 18.41
C ILE A 49 -27.42 17.95 18.77
N GLN A 50 -28.27 17.40 17.90
CA GLN A 50 -29.70 17.26 18.18
C GLN A 50 -29.99 16.30 19.33
N LEU A 51 -29.22 15.21 19.46
CA LEU A 51 -29.34 14.28 20.58
C LEU A 51 -28.87 14.94 21.89
N GLU A 52 -27.73 15.62 21.87
CA GLU A 52 -27.23 16.38 23.02
C GLU A 52 -28.24 17.44 23.47
N LEU A 53 -28.86 18.16 22.52
CA LEU A 53 -29.86 19.17 22.83
C LEU A 53 -31.13 18.57 23.47
N LYS A 54 -31.52 17.34 23.11
CA LYS A 54 -32.63 16.63 23.78
C LYS A 54 -32.25 16.27 25.22
N LEU A 55 -31.05 15.73 25.43
CA LEU A 55 -30.55 15.40 26.78
C LEU A 55 -30.46 16.65 27.66
N ILE A 56 -29.97 17.77 27.12
CA ILE A 56 -29.89 19.04 27.85
C ILE A 56 -31.30 19.52 28.22
N LYS A 57 -32.30 19.41 27.33
CA LYS A 57 -33.69 19.79 27.65
C LYS A 57 -34.29 18.92 28.76
N GLU A 58 -34.02 17.62 28.74
CA GLU A 58 -34.44 16.70 29.81
C GLU A 58 -33.78 17.06 31.13
N PHE A 59 -32.47 17.29 31.13
CA PHE A 59 -31.74 17.76 32.30
C PHE A 59 -32.31 19.06 32.88
N HIS A 60 -32.66 20.04 32.04
CA HIS A 60 -33.28 21.28 32.53
C HIS A 60 -34.66 21.05 33.16
N ARG A 61 -35.45 20.11 32.63
CA ARG A 61 -36.76 19.76 33.23
C ARG A 61 -36.58 19.07 34.57
N GLU A 62 -35.68 18.09 34.66
CA GLU A 62 -35.38 17.38 35.90
C GLU A 62 -34.79 18.31 36.96
N LYS A 63 -33.88 19.20 36.55
CA LYS A 63 -33.32 20.23 37.42
C LYS A 63 -34.41 21.14 37.98
N ALA A 64 -35.31 21.65 37.14
CA ALA A 64 -36.41 22.51 37.59
C ALA A 64 -37.39 21.77 38.53
N ALA A 65 -37.64 20.48 38.30
CA ALA A 65 -38.46 19.67 39.19
C ALA A 65 -37.78 19.48 40.57
N MET A 66 -36.49 19.12 40.59
CA MET A 66 -35.74 19.00 41.84
C MET A 66 -35.62 20.32 42.60
N GLU A 67 -35.39 21.43 41.90
CA GLU A 67 -35.33 22.77 42.52
C GLU A 67 -36.67 23.13 43.16
N LYS A 68 -37.79 22.80 42.52
CA LYS A 68 -39.13 23.00 43.09
C LYS A 68 -39.36 22.12 44.32
N GLU A 69 -39.02 20.83 44.27
CA GLU A 69 -39.15 19.92 45.42
C GLU A 69 -38.31 20.39 46.62
N LEU A 70 -37.11 20.91 46.36
CA LEU A 70 -36.28 21.48 47.41
C LEU A 70 -36.90 22.72 48.05
N GLU A 71 -37.53 23.59 47.26
CA GLU A 71 -38.20 24.78 47.78
C GLU A 71 -39.46 24.42 48.57
N ASP A 72 -40.29 23.52 48.05
CA ASP A 72 -41.48 23.01 48.74
C ASP A 72 -41.09 22.35 50.09
N LEU A 73 -39.98 21.61 50.13
CA LEU A 73 -39.44 21.03 51.37
C LEU A 73 -38.97 22.09 52.37
N LYS A 74 -38.25 23.12 51.92
CA LYS A 74 -37.83 24.24 52.78
C LYS A 74 -39.02 24.97 53.38
N GLU A 75 -40.03 25.31 52.56
CA GLU A 75 -41.25 25.97 53.04
C GLU A 75 -41.97 25.10 54.09
N SER A 76 -42.09 23.79 53.84
CA SER A 76 -42.70 22.87 54.79
C SER A 76 -41.94 22.80 56.12
N MET A 77 -40.60 22.85 56.06
CA MET A 77 -39.73 22.85 57.23
C MET A 77 -39.88 24.14 58.03
N GLU A 78 -39.87 25.31 57.36
CA GLU A 78 -40.07 26.61 58.02
C GLU A 78 -41.44 26.70 58.70
N ILE A 79 -42.50 26.21 58.05
CA ILE A 79 -43.84 26.15 58.64
C ILE A 79 -43.84 25.25 59.88
N SER A 80 -43.18 24.08 59.82
CA SER A 80 -43.08 23.16 60.96
C SER A 80 -42.32 23.79 62.14
N ILE A 81 -41.18 24.45 61.86
CA ILE A 81 -40.39 25.17 62.87
C ILE A 81 -41.22 26.28 63.52
N SER A 82 -41.91 27.10 62.73
CA SER A 82 -42.78 28.16 63.25
C SER A 82 -43.92 27.61 64.11
N ARG A 83 -44.54 26.50 63.70
CA ARG A 83 -45.57 25.81 64.50
C ARG A 83 -45.00 25.28 65.81
N HIS A 84 -43.86 24.61 65.76
CA HIS A 84 -43.19 24.07 66.96
C HIS A 84 -42.83 25.19 67.93
N GLN A 85 -42.23 26.28 67.45
CA GLN A 85 -41.89 27.45 68.26
C GLN A 85 -43.12 28.06 68.96
N LYS A 86 -44.25 28.18 68.25
CA LYS A 86 -45.51 28.66 68.85
C LYS A 86 -46.04 27.72 69.94
N VAL A 87 -45.85 26.41 69.80
CA VAL A 87 -46.24 25.42 70.81
C VAL A 87 -45.32 25.52 72.02
N VAL A 88 -44.01 25.62 71.82
CA VAL A 88 -43.02 25.76 72.90
C VAL A 88 -43.31 27.00 73.74
N VAL A 89 -43.45 28.18 73.13
CA VAL A 89 -43.76 29.43 73.84
C VAL A 89 -45.06 29.32 74.65
N ARG A 90 -46.07 28.63 74.10
CA ARG A 90 -47.35 28.42 74.79
C ARG A 90 -47.19 27.50 76.01
N LEU A 91 -46.42 26.43 75.87
CA LEU A 91 -46.15 25.50 76.96
C LEU A 91 -45.32 26.18 78.05
N GLU A 92 -44.23 26.86 77.70
CA GLU A 92 -43.40 27.62 78.64
C GLU A 92 -44.23 28.60 79.47
N ARG A 93 -45.13 29.34 78.83
CA ARG A 93 -46.05 30.25 79.54
C ARG A 93 -46.92 29.50 80.54
N ARG A 94 -47.55 28.39 80.14
CA ARG A 94 -48.39 27.58 81.04
C ARG A 94 -47.57 27.02 82.21
N PHE A 95 -46.38 26.49 81.94
CA PHE A 95 -45.47 25.97 82.95
C PHE A 95 -45.08 27.06 83.97
N LEU A 96 -44.77 28.28 83.52
CA LEU A 96 -44.45 29.38 84.42
C LEU A 96 -45.66 29.81 85.26
N GLU A 97 -46.86 29.90 84.65
CA GLU A 97 -48.08 30.24 85.37
C GLU A 97 -48.43 29.19 86.44
N GLU A 98 -48.31 27.90 86.12
CA GLU A 98 -48.54 26.81 87.06
C GLU A 98 -47.49 26.78 88.16
N LYS A 99 -46.20 26.91 87.83
CA LYS A 99 -45.11 26.96 88.81
C LYS A 99 -45.32 28.08 89.83
N VAL A 100 -45.73 29.27 89.39
CA VAL A 100 -46.02 30.39 90.31
C VAL A 100 -47.23 30.08 91.20
N LYS A 101 -48.27 29.42 90.68
CA LYS A 101 -49.43 29.02 91.49
C LYS A 101 -49.06 27.98 92.54
N THR A 102 -48.32 26.95 92.16
CA THR A 102 -47.88 25.89 93.08
C THR A 102 -46.91 26.44 94.13
N ASP A 103 -45.96 27.29 93.75
CA ASP A 103 -45.03 27.92 94.70
C ASP A 103 -45.77 28.78 95.72
N ARG A 104 -46.81 29.51 95.30
CA ARG A 104 -47.67 30.28 96.22
C ARG A 104 -48.43 29.36 97.18
N GLN A 105 -48.95 28.23 96.71
CA GLN A 105 -49.65 27.26 97.56
C GLN A 105 -48.69 26.59 98.55
N LEU A 106 -47.52 26.14 98.10
CA LEU A 106 -46.49 25.55 98.94
C LEU A 106 -46.00 26.51 100.03
N LYS A 107 -45.78 27.78 99.69
CA LYS A 107 -45.39 28.80 100.68
C LYS A 107 -46.43 29.01 101.77
N LYS A 108 -47.73 28.98 101.43
CA LYS A 108 -48.80 29.09 102.42
C LYS A 108 -48.85 27.88 103.35
N LEU A 109 -48.83 26.68 102.77
CA LEU A 109 -48.85 25.43 103.55
C LEU A 109 -47.63 25.31 104.47
N LEU A 110 -46.44 25.69 104.00
CA LEU A 110 -45.22 25.65 104.80
C LEU A 110 -45.28 26.62 105.98
N LEU A 111 -45.88 27.81 105.79
CA LEU A 111 -46.07 28.78 106.87
C LEU A 111 -47.05 28.22 107.92
N GLU A 112 -48.22 27.76 107.49
CA GLU A 112 -49.25 27.17 108.36
C GLU A 112 -48.74 25.94 109.13
N GLN A 113 -47.99 25.06 108.45
CA GLN A 113 -47.41 23.87 109.06
C GLN A 113 -46.28 24.21 110.02
N ASN A 114 -45.44 25.21 109.72
CA ASN A 114 -44.37 25.64 110.63
C ASN A 114 -44.94 26.24 111.91
N ASP A 115 -45.97 27.11 111.80
CA ASP A 115 -46.65 27.70 112.95
C ASP A 115 -47.34 26.63 113.81
N PHE A 116 -48.00 25.65 113.18
CA PHE A 116 -48.64 24.54 113.89
C PHE A 116 -47.64 23.59 114.54
N SER A 117 -46.52 23.31 113.86
CA SER A 117 -45.44 22.44 114.36
C SER A 117 -44.73 23.07 115.56
N HIS A 118 -44.42 24.37 115.53
CA HIS A 118 -43.82 25.07 116.67
C HIS A 118 -44.72 25.07 117.91
N LEU A 119 -46.04 25.18 117.74
CA LEU A 119 -47.02 25.17 118.82
C LEU A 119 -47.17 23.77 119.46
N LEU A 120 -47.23 22.71 118.64
CA LEU A 120 -47.36 21.33 119.11
C LEU A 120 -46.09 20.80 119.79
N LEU A 121 -44.91 21.18 119.29
CA LEU A 121 -43.62 20.76 119.85
C LEU A 121 -43.41 21.29 121.28
N TRP A 122 -44.02 22.45 121.60
CA TRP A 122 -44.01 23.05 122.94
C TRP A 122 -44.95 22.35 123.94
N GLN A 123 -45.97 21.60 123.47
CA GLN A 123 -46.98 20.93 124.30
C GLN A 123 -46.74 19.42 124.53
N LEU A 124 -45.79 18.80 123.82
CA LEU A 124 -45.57 17.34 123.88
C LEU A 124 -44.67 16.87 125.04
N ASN A 125 -45.01 15.71 125.63
CA ASN A 125 -44.19 15.00 126.62
C ASN A 125 -42.87 14.44 126.01
N SER A 126 -41.89 14.04 126.84
CA SER A 126 -40.57 13.54 126.39
C SER A 126 -40.64 12.40 125.36
N THR A 127 -41.55 11.43 125.55
CA THR A 127 -41.80 10.33 124.62
C THR A 127 -42.28 10.81 123.25
N GLY A 128 -43.10 11.86 123.19
CA GLY A 128 -43.55 12.45 121.93
C GLY A 128 -42.41 13.10 121.15
N ARG A 129 -41.45 13.73 121.85
CA ARG A 129 -40.23 14.28 121.22
C ARG A 129 -39.30 13.19 120.69
N GLU A 130 -39.21 12.04 121.34
CA GLU A 130 -38.43 10.89 120.87
C GLU A 130 -39.06 10.24 119.64
N MET A 131 -40.39 10.05 119.63
CA MET A 131 -41.11 9.56 118.45
C MET A 131 -40.95 10.49 117.25
N PHE A 132 -40.95 11.82 117.46
CA PHE A 132 -40.67 12.78 116.40
C PHE A 132 -39.24 12.66 115.85
N LYS A 133 -38.24 12.53 116.73
CA LYS A 133 -36.84 12.31 116.31
C LYS A 133 -36.68 11.01 115.50
N GLU A 134 -37.36 9.95 115.91
CA GLU A 134 -37.34 8.68 115.16
C GLU A 134 -38.08 8.80 113.83
N ASN A 135 -39.20 9.50 113.77
CA ASN A 135 -39.89 9.80 112.52
C ASN A 135 -39.00 10.59 111.55
N VAL A 136 -38.25 11.59 112.04
CA VAL A 136 -37.26 12.32 111.24
C VAL A 136 -36.17 11.38 110.73
N ARG A 137 -35.62 10.49 111.56
CA ARG A 137 -34.60 9.51 111.13
C ARG A 137 -35.14 8.55 110.06
N LEU A 138 -36.36 8.05 110.23
CA LEU A 138 -37.02 7.21 109.24
C LEU A 138 -37.27 7.97 107.94
N HIS A 139 -37.72 9.23 108.02
CA HIS A 139 -37.90 10.08 106.86
C HIS A 139 -36.58 10.32 106.13
N ASP A 140 -35.49 10.58 106.84
CA ASP A 140 -34.15 10.72 106.25
C ASP A 140 -33.71 9.41 105.57
N ALA A 141 -33.91 8.25 106.21
CA ALA A 141 -33.63 6.94 105.61
C ALA A 141 -34.46 6.69 104.34
N PHE A 142 -35.75 7.04 104.36
CA PHE A 142 -36.61 6.97 103.17
C PHE A 142 -36.16 7.94 102.07
N ALA A 143 -35.69 9.14 102.41
CA ALA A 143 -35.16 10.09 101.45
C ALA A 143 -33.90 9.56 100.75
N TYR A 144 -33.00 8.89 101.49
CA TYR A 144 -31.84 8.21 100.90
C TYR A 144 -32.26 7.08 99.97
N GLN A 145 -33.17 6.20 100.39
CA GLN A 145 -33.69 5.12 99.54
C GLN A 145 -34.39 5.64 98.28
N LEU A 146 -35.15 6.73 98.41
CA LEU A 146 -35.79 7.38 97.27
C LEU A 146 -34.74 7.94 96.29
N LYS A 147 -33.69 8.57 96.81
CA LYS A 147 -32.59 9.07 95.97
C LYS A 147 -31.89 7.93 95.22
N ASP A 148 -31.57 6.84 95.90
CA ASP A 148 -30.93 5.67 95.29
C ASP A 148 -31.82 5.04 94.21
N THR A 149 -33.12 4.89 94.47
CA THR A 149 -34.06 4.38 93.46
C THR A 149 -34.20 5.31 92.26
N MET A 150 -34.18 6.63 92.45
CA MET A 150 -34.16 7.60 91.36
C MET A 150 -32.86 7.53 90.54
N GLU A 151 -31.71 7.35 91.18
CA GLU A 151 -30.42 7.18 90.49
C GLU A 151 -30.38 5.87 89.68
N LEU A 152 -30.85 4.77 90.27
CA LEU A 152 -31.01 3.49 89.57
C LEU A 152 -31.96 3.60 88.38
N GLN A 153 -33.06 4.34 88.52
CA GLN A 153 -34.00 4.58 87.42
C GLN A 153 -33.36 5.38 86.28
N LYS A 154 -32.56 6.40 86.59
CA LYS A 154 -31.80 7.17 85.58
C LYS A 154 -30.78 6.29 84.86
N ILE A 155 -30.05 5.43 85.58
CA ILE A 155 -29.09 4.51 84.97
C ILE A 155 -29.81 3.51 84.07
N LYS A 156 -30.95 2.96 84.51
CA LYS A 156 -31.77 2.05 83.70
C LYS A 156 -32.23 2.73 82.40
N GLN A 157 -32.72 3.97 82.47
CA GLN A 157 -33.14 4.73 81.28
C GLN A 157 -31.98 4.93 80.31
N LYS A 158 -30.80 5.35 80.79
CA LYS A 158 -29.60 5.49 79.95
C LYS A 158 -29.20 4.17 79.29
N LEU A 159 -29.24 3.07 80.05
CA LEU A 159 -28.92 1.76 79.51
C LEU A 159 -29.93 1.30 78.44
N GLU A 160 -31.22 1.63 78.61
CA GLU A 160 -32.25 1.39 77.61
C GLU A 160 -32.02 2.23 76.35
N GLU A 161 -31.66 3.51 76.49
CA GLU A 161 -31.29 4.38 75.37
C GLU A 161 -30.07 3.83 74.62
N ASP A 162 -28.98 3.50 75.31
CA ASP A 162 -27.77 2.91 74.72
C ASP A 162 -28.09 1.59 74.00
N LYS A 163 -28.95 0.74 74.58
CA LYS A 163 -29.40 -0.50 73.94
C LYS A 163 -30.14 -0.21 72.64
N THR A 164 -31.02 0.79 72.59
CA THR A 164 -31.73 1.14 71.35
C THR A 164 -30.79 1.69 70.28
N LEU A 165 -29.80 2.51 70.66
CA LEU A 165 -28.80 3.04 69.74
C LEU A 165 -27.91 1.92 69.18
N LEU A 166 -27.46 1.00 70.03
CA LEU A 166 -26.66 -0.16 69.61
C LEU A 166 -27.44 -1.07 68.66
N LEU A 167 -28.74 -1.27 68.89
CA LEU A 167 -29.60 -2.05 67.99
C LEU A 167 -29.72 -1.38 66.62
N GLN A 168 -29.98 -0.07 66.57
CA GLN A 168 -30.02 0.68 65.31
C GLN A 168 -28.66 0.64 64.58
N GLY A 169 -27.56 0.79 65.32
CA GLY A 169 -26.21 0.65 64.76
C GLY A 169 -25.94 -0.75 64.19
N LYS A 170 -26.44 -1.80 64.86
CA LYS A 170 -26.33 -3.18 64.37
C LYS A 170 -27.15 -3.38 63.09
N GLU A 171 -28.41 -2.96 63.05
CA GLU A 171 -29.29 -3.10 61.89
C GLU A 171 -28.75 -2.35 60.65
N THR A 172 -28.27 -1.12 60.85
CA THR A 172 -27.66 -0.33 59.78
C THR A 172 -26.40 -1.00 59.24
N ASN A 173 -25.52 -1.51 60.11
CA ASN A 173 -24.32 -2.24 59.71
C ASN A 173 -24.65 -3.55 58.98
N GLU A 174 -25.62 -4.32 59.46
CA GLU A 174 -26.08 -5.55 58.78
C GLU A 174 -26.63 -5.24 57.38
N SER A 175 -27.45 -4.20 57.24
CA SER A 175 -27.96 -3.77 55.93
C SER A 175 -26.85 -3.33 54.97
N LEU A 176 -25.80 -2.67 55.49
CA LEU A 176 -24.64 -2.24 54.70
C LEU A 176 -23.81 -3.45 54.26
N ILE A 177 -23.58 -4.41 55.14
CA ILE A 177 -22.85 -5.65 54.84
C ILE A 177 -23.61 -6.43 53.75
N GLN A 178 -24.93 -6.60 53.87
CA GLN A 178 -25.75 -7.26 52.85
C GLN A 178 -25.64 -6.56 51.49
N LYS A 179 -25.74 -5.23 51.45
CA LYS A 179 -25.56 -4.45 50.21
C LYS A 179 -24.18 -4.66 49.59
N LYS A 180 -23.11 -4.64 50.39
CA LYS A 180 -21.74 -4.89 49.91
C LYS A 180 -21.57 -6.31 49.37
N ILE A 181 -22.15 -7.31 50.03
CA ILE A 181 -22.14 -8.70 49.56
C ILE A 181 -22.83 -8.81 48.18
N LEU A 182 -24.00 -8.20 48.02
CA LEU A 182 -24.71 -8.17 46.73
C LEU A 182 -23.88 -7.49 45.65
N GLN A 183 -23.28 -6.33 45.94
CA GLN A 183 -22.41 -5.63 45.01
C GLN A 183 -21.21 -6.47 44.58
N ILE A 184 -20.53 -7.13 45.53
CA ILE A 184 -19.39 -8.03 45.25
C ILE A 184 -19.84 -9.20 44.38
N ASN A 185 -21.01 -9.79 44.66
CA ASN A 185 -21.54 -10.89 43.86
C ASN A 185 -21.86 -10.46 42.42
N CYS A 186 -22.45 -9.27 42.23
CA CYS A 186 -22.67 -8.70 40.90
C CYS A 186 -21.35 -8.45 40.16
N GLN A 187 -20.35 -7.88 40.82
CA GLN A 187 -19.02 -7.64 40.24
C GLN A 187 -18.32 -8.95 39.87
N LYS A 188 -18.43 -9.98 40.71
CA LYS A 188 -17.88 -11.32 40.43
C LYS A 188 -18.54 -11.94 39.20
N ALA A 189 -19.87 -11.83 39.07
CA ALA A 189 -20.59 -12.32 37.89
C ALA A 189 -20.14 -11.59 36.61
N GLN A 190 -20.07 -10.26 36.63
CA GLN A 190 -19.57 -9.46 35.51
C GLN A 190 -18.12 -9.80 35.15
N THR A 191 -17.27 -10.02 36.15
CA THR A 191 -15.88 -10.44 35.94
C THR A 191 -15.82 -11.81 35.27
N GLY A 192 -16.65 -12.77 35.69
CA GLY A 192 -16.76 -14.08 35.05
C GLY A 192 -17.23 -14.00 33.60
N ASP A 193 -18.23 -13.17 33.30
CA ASP A 193 -18.71 -12.95 31.93
C ASP A 193 -17.63 -12.34 31.02
N LEU A 194 -16.85 -11.39 31.55
CA LEU A 194 -15.74 -10.77 30.83
C LEU A 194 -14.60 -11.77 30.60
N GLN A 195 -14.24 -12.57 31.62
CA GLN A 195 -13.23 -13.62 31.49
C GLN A 195 -13.61 -14.63 30.40
N HIS A 196 -14.85 -15.12 30.41
CA HIS A 196 -15.33 -16.05 29.39
C HIS A 196 -15.35 -15.43 27.97
N LYS A 197 -15.64 -14.13 27.84
CA LYS A 197 -15.53 -13.41 26.56
C LYS A 197 -14.06 -13.34 26.09
N VAL A 198 -13.13 -13.04 26.99
CA VAL A 198 -11.70 -13.02 26.69
C VAL A 198 -11.23 -14.40 26.24
N GLU A 199 -11.59 -15.47 26.95
CA GLU A 199 -11.26 -16.85 26.57
C GLU A 199 -11.77 -17.21 25.17
N LYS A 200 -13.03 -16.85 24.85
CA LYS A 200 -13.59 -17.05 23.50
C LYS A 200 -12.81 -16.30 22.42
N LEU A 201 -12.44 -15.04 22.66
CA LEU A 201 -11.66 -14.24 21.74
C LEU A 201 -10.25 -14.79 21.57
N GLU A 202 -9.59 -15.22 22.66
CA GLU A 202 -8.29 -15.88 22.60
C GLU A 202 -8.34 -17.18 21.79
N MET A 203 -9.36 -18.01 21.99
CA MET A 203 -9.54 -19.23 21.20
C MET A 203 -9.73 -18.90 19.71
N ALA A 204 -10.57 -17.92 19.39
CA ALA A 204 -10.78 -17.48 18.01
C ALA A 204 -9.48 -16.95 17.36
N LEU A 205 -8.73 -16.12 18.09
CA LEU A 205 -7.44 -15.61 17.63
C LEU A 205 -6.43 -16.75 17.41
N ARG A 206 -6.31 -17.70 18.35
CA ARG A 206 -5.42 -18.86 18.19
C ARG A 206 -5.78 -19.69 16.96
N LEU A 207 -7.07 -19.87 16.67
CA LEU A 207 -7.53 -20.56 15.47
C LEU A 207 -7.18 -19.79 14.20
N MET A 208 -7.44 -18.48 14.17
CA MET A 208 -7.12 -17.61 13.03
C MET A 208 -5.61 -17.59 12.76
N THR A 209 -4.76 -17.43 13.77
CA THR A 209 -3.30 -17.47 13.63
C THR A 209 -2.83 -18.84 13.12
N ARG A 210 -3.38 -19.94 13.62
CA ARG A 210 -3.04 -21.29 13.13
C ARG A 210 -3.48 -21.52 11.69
N GLN A 211 -4.59 -20.93 11.27
CA GLN A 211 -5.07 -21.02 9.90
C GLN A 211 -4.21 -20.16 8.97
N SER A 212 -3.91 -18.91 9.34
CA SER A 212 -3.07 -18.03 8.53
C SER A 212 -1.66 -18.57 8.33
N VAL A 213 -1.06 -19.19 9.35
CA VAL A 213 0.26 -19.84 9.23
C VAL A 213 0.19 -21.03 8.28
N ARG A 214 -0.85 -21.87 8.37
CA ARG A 214 -1.03 -23.01 7.46
C ARG A 214 -1.25 -22.57 6.02
N GLU A 215 -2.05 -21.52 5.81
CA GLU A 215 -2.29 -20.95 4.49
C GLU A 215 -1.00 -20.37 3.91
N ALA A 216 -0.24 -19.60 4.70
CA ALA A 216 1.06 -19.06 4.29
C ALA A 216 2.05 -20.17 3.90
N GLN A 217 2.14 -21.24 4.69
CA GLN A 217 2.99 -22.40 4.37
C GLN A 217 2.55 -23.10 3.07
N LYS A 218 1.24 -23.26 2.86
CA LYS A 218 0.70 -23.85 1.64
C LYS A 218 1.02 -23.00 0.41
N THR A 219 0.82 -21.68 0.48
CA THR A 219 1.14 -20.75 -0.59
C THR A 219 2.64 -20.73 -0.88
N GLN A 220 3.48 -20.74 0.15
CA GLN A 220 4.93 -20.82 -0.01
C GLN A 220 5.35 -22.11 -0.72
N HIS A 221 4.78 -23.26 -0.31
CA HIS A 221 5.08 -24.54 -0.95
C HIS A 221 4.64 -24.55 -2.42
N GLN A 222 3.44 -24.04 -2.72
CA GLN A 222 2.95 -23.91 -4.10
C GLN A 222 3.88 -23.05 -4.96
N ALA A 223 4.28 -21.87 -4.47
CA ALA A 223 5.21 -20.99 -5.17
C ALA A 223 6.57 -21.66 -5.43
N LEU A 224 7.08 -22.45 -4.47
CA LEU A 224 8.32 -23.21 -4.68
C LEU A 224 8.17 -24.26 -5.78
N THR A 225 7.07 -25.01 -5.81
CA THR A 225 6.79 -26.00 -6.86
C THR A 225 6.62 -25.34 -8.23
N GLU A 226 5.90 -24.22 -8.31
CA GLU A 226 5.71 -23.46 -9.55
C GLU A 226 7.03 -22.88 -10.07
N ASN A 227 7.87 -22.35 -9.18
CA ASN A 227 9.21 -21.87 -9.54
C ASN A 227 10.09 -23.01 -10.05
N GLN A 228 10.08 -24.18 -9.39
CA GLN A 228 10.81 -25.36 -9.87
C GLN A 228 10.31 -25.81 -11.25
N ALA A 229 8.99 -25.84 -11.47
CA ALA A 229 8.41 -26.17 -12.76
C ALA A 229 8.81 -25.15 -13.85
N SER A 230 8.81 -23.86 -13.51
CA SER A 230 9.22 -22.78 -14.40
C SER A 230 10.71 -22.86 -14.75
N MET A 231 11.57 -23.19 -13.79
CA MET A 231 13.01 -23.42 -14.02
C MET A 231 13.24 -24.56 -15.01
N VAL A 232 12.54 -25.69 -14.85
CA VAL A 232 12.65 -26.82 -15.79
C VAL A 232 12.15 -26.43 -17.20
N GLN A 233 11.09 -25.63 -17.31
CA GLN A 233 10.64 -25.13 -18.61
C GLN A 233 11.65 -24.18 -19.25
N PHE A 234 12.26 -23.30 -18.45
CA PHE A 234 13.31 -22.40 -18.90
C PHE A 234 14.52 -23.18 -19.45
N GLU A 235 15.00 -24.18 -18.72
CA GLU A 235 16.11 -25.04 -19.17
C GLU A 235 15.79 -25.77 -20.48
N LYS A 236 14.56 -26.29 -20.62
CA LYS A 236 14.10 -26.93 -21.87
C LYS A 236 14.09 -25.98 -23.06
N LEU A 237 13.83 -24.68 -22.85
CA LEU A 237 13.85 -23.67 -23.91
C LEU A 237 15.26 -23.13 -24.18
N GLN A 238 16.14 -23.11 -23.18
CA GLN A 238 17.51 -22.66 -23.32
C GLN A 238 18.36 -23.60 -24.19
N GLN A 239 18.23 -24.91 -24.01
CA GLN A 239 18.98 -25.91 -24.80
C GLN A 239 18.83 -25.77 -26.33
N PRO A 240 17.61 -25.68 -26.90
CA PRO A 240 17.45 -25.51 -28.34
C PRO A 240 17.92 -24.15 -28.84
N LEU A 241 17.83 -23.08 -28.03
CA LEU A 241 18.40 -21.77 -28.37
C LEU A 241 19.92 -21.86 -28.52
N GLU A 242 20.61 -22.47 -27.55
CA GLU A 242 22.07 -22.65 -27.64
C GLU A 242 22.48 -23.50 -28.84
N MET A 243 21.74 -24.56 -29.14
CA MET A 243 21.99 -25.39 -30.33
C MET A 243 21.78 -24.60 -31.63
N LYS A 244 20.73 -23.77 -31.69
CA LYS A 244 20.46 -22.90 -32.84
C LYS A 244 21.55 -21.84 -33.02
N ASP A 245 22.08 -21.27 -31.95
CA ASP A 245 23.20 -20.32 -32.02
C ASP A 245 24.48 -21.00 -32.53
N ARG A 246 24.76 -22.24 -32.12
CA ARG A 246 25.90 -23.02 -32.64
C ARG A 246 25.77 -23.28 -34.14
N GLU A 247 24.60 -23.72 -34.59
CA GLU A 247 24.32 -23.92 -36.02
C GLU A 247 24.40 -22.62 -36.81
N MET A 248 23.83 -21.53 -36.28
CA MET A 248 23.92 -20.20 -36.87
C MET A 248 25.38 -19.77 -37.03
N ASN A 249 26.23 -19.99 -36.02
CA ASN A 249 27.65 -19.68 -36.09
C ASN A 249 28.39 -20.55 -37.13
N ARG A 250 27.99 -21.82 -37.29
CA ARG A 250 28.53 -22.70 -38.34
C ARG A 250 28.14 -22.21 -39.73
N VAL A 251 26.89 -21.81 -39.94
CA VAL A 251 26.41 -21.21 -41.20
C VAL A 251 27.15 -19.90 -41.50
N LYS A 252 27.32 -19.02 -40.51
CA LYS A 252 28.09 -17.77 -40.67
C LYS A 252 29.53 -18.03 -41.11
N LYS A 253 30.21 -19.02 -40.50
CA LYS A 253 31.57 -19.42 -40.90
C LYS A 253 31.61 -19.95 -42.33
N LEU A 254 30.67 -20.81 -42.71
CA LEU A 254 30.59 -21.35 -44.07
C LEU A 254 30.35 -20.23 -45.09
N ALA A 255 29.42 -19.32 -44.82
CA ALA A 255 29.14 -18.17 -45.67
C ALA A 255 30.38 -17.27 -45.83
N TRP A 256 31.14 -17.06 -44.75
CA TRP A 256 32.40 -16.32 -44.79
C TRP A 256 33.47 -17.01 -45.63
N ASN A 257 33.62 -18.34 -45.49
CA ASN A 257 34.55 -19.13 -46.32
C ASN A 257 34.20 -19.06 -47.81
N ILE A 258 32.93 -19.25 -48.17
CA ILE A 258 32.45 -19.16 -49.56
C ILE A 258 32.75 -17.78 -50.13
N LEU A 259 32.53 -16.71 -49.35
CA LEU A 259 32.84 -15.35 -49.77
C LEU A 259 34.35 -15.16 -49.98
N ASN A 260 35.20 -15.71 -49.12
CA ASN A 260 36.65 -15.65 -49.25
C ASN A 260 37.13 -16.42 -50.50
N GLU A 261 36.67 -17.66 -50.70
CA GLU A 261 36.97 -18.46 -51.89
C GLU A 261 36.54 -17.73 -53.17
N ARG A 262 35.33 -17.14 -53.18
CA ARG A 262 34.87 -16.31 -54.30
C ARG A 262 35.78 -15.12 -54.53
N THR A 263 36.20 -14.43 -53.47
CA THR A 263 37.11 -13.29 -53.56
C THR A 263 38.47 -13.70 -54.13
N GLU A 264 38.99 -14.87 -53.76
CA GLU A 264 40.23 -15.42 -54.31
C GLU A 264 40.11 -15.76 -55.80
N VAL A 265 39.00 -16.39 -56.20
CA VAL A 265 38.71 -16.69 -57.61
C VAL A 265 38.58 -15.39 -58.43
N GLU A 266 37.89 -14.38 -57.91
CA GLU A 266 37.74 -13.08 -58.57
C GLU A 266 39.11 -12.39 -58.74
N ARG A 267 39.97 -12.41 -57.72
CA ARG A 267 41.35 -11.88 -57.83
C ARG A 267 42.15 -12.63 -58.89
N PHE A 268 42.11 -13.96 -58.89
CA PHE A 268 42.81 -14.77 -59.90
C PHE A 268 42.39 -14.40 -61.33
N PHE A 269 41.09 -14.22 -61.60
CA PHE A 269 40.62 -13.83 -62.92
C PHE A 269 41.07 -12.42 -63.33
N LEU A 270 41.07 -11.48 -62.38
CA LEU A 270 41.58 -10.13 -62.64
C LEU A 270 43.08 -10.15 -62.97
N ASP A 271 43.88 -10.90 -62.21
CA ASP A 271 45.31 -11.04 -62.44
C ASP A 271 45.61 -11.73 -63.78
N ALA A 272 44.86 -12.78 -64.12
CA ALA A 272 44.99 -13.47 -65.41
C ALA A 272 44.65 -12.54 -66.59
N LEU A 273 43.56 -11.77 -66.49
CA LEU A 273 43.20 -10.79 -67.51
C LEU A 273 44.25 -9.70 -67.66
N GLU A 274 44.84 -9.24 -66.55
CA GLU A 274 45.90 -8.24 -66.59
C GLU A 274 47.18 -8.79 -67.24
N HIS A 275 47.60 -10.01 -66.88
CA HIS A 275 48.72 -10.68 -67.51
C HIS A 275 48.52 -10.82 -69.02
N MET A 276 47.31 -11.17 -69.46
CA MET A 276 47.00 -11.30 -70.88
C MET A 276 46.98 -9.97 -71.62
N LYS A 277 46.47 -8.90 -71.01
CA LYS A 277 46.55 -7.56 -71.60
C LYS A 277 48.00 -7.14 -71.81
N GLN A 278 48.88 -7.44 -70.85
CA GLN A 278 50.31 -7.18 -70.97
C GLN A 278 50.92 -7.98 -72.13
N GLU A 279 50.57 -9.26 -72.25
CA GLU A 279 51.08 -10.13 -73.32
C GLU A 279 50.53 -9.75 -74.72
N ILE A 280 49.26 -9.36 -74.84
CA ILE A 280 48.69 -8.79 -76.06
C ILE A 280 49.45 -7.52 -76.45
N THR A 281 49.71 -6.64 -75.48
CA THR A 281 50.46 -5.39 -75.71
C THR A 281 51.89 -5.68 -76.17
N SER A 282 52.56 -6.65 -75.54
CA SER A 282 53.91 -7.09 -75.89
C SER A 282 53.97 -7.75 -77.27
N SER A 283 53.03 -8.65 -77.57
CA SER A 283 52.89 -9.30 -78.88
C SER A 283 52.62 -8.30 -79.99
N ARG A 284 51.68 -7.35 -79.79
CA ARG A 284 51.41 -6.26 -80.74
C ARG A 284 52.64 -5.38 -80.98
N LYS A 285 53.39 -5.05 -79.92
CA LYS A 285 54.67 -4.31 -80.03
C LYS A 285 55.71 -5.10 -80.82
N HIS A 286 55.86 -6.40 -80.54
CA HIS A 286 56.80 -7.28 -81.24
C HIS A 286 56.43 -7.43 -82.72
N TYR A 287 55.16 -7.69 -83.02
CA TYR A 287 54.64 -7.78 -84.39
C TYR A 287 54.88 -6.48 -85.15
N LYS A 288 54.55 -5.33 -84.56
CA LYS A 288 54.85 -4.01 -85.15
C LYS A 288 56.34 -3.86 -85.47
N LYS A 289 57.23 -4.23 -84.56
CA LYS A 289 58.69 -4.18 -84.78
C LYS A 289 59.13 -5.13 -85.88
N LYS A 290 58.66 -6.38 -85.90
CA LYS A 290 59.01 -7.40 -86.91
C LYS A 290 58.49 -7.00 -88.30
N ALA A 291 57.26 -6.50 -88.38
CA ALA A 291 56.67 -5.97 -89.60
C ALA A 291 57.45 -4.75 -90.12
N GLN A 292 57.85 -3.83 -89.22
CA GLN A 292 58.72 -2.71 -89.56
C GLN A 292 60.07 -3.20 -90.11
N THR A 293 60.75 -4.13 -89.44
CA THR A 293 62.03 -4.68 -89.91
C THR A 293 61.89 -5.40 -91.25
N ALA A 294 60.82 -6.18 -91.44
CA ALA A 294 60.55 -6.86 -92.71
C ALA A 294 60.26 -5.86 -93.84
N TYR A 295 59.49 -4.80 -93.55
CA TYR A 295 59.24 -3.71 -94.48
C TYR A 295 60.53 -2.98 -94.88
N TYR A 296 61.35 -2.58 -93.91
CA TYR A 296 62.65 -1.94 -94.17
C TYR A 296 63.60 -2.86 -94.95
N ARG A 297 63.63 -4.16 -94.64
CA ARG A 297 64.43 -5.15 -95.40
C ARG A 297 63.99 -5.20 -96.86
N LYS A 298 62.69 -5.34 -97.12
CA LYS A 298 62.14 -5.32 -98.49
C LYS A 298 62.41 -3.99 -99.21
N MET A 299 62.33 -2.87 -98.50
CA MET A 299 62.66 -1.54 -99.05
C MET A 299 64.13 -1.46 -99.47
N MET A 300 65.06 -2.01 -98.67
CA MET A 300 66.48 -2.07 -99.00
C MET A 300 66.77 -3.05 -100.16
N GLU A 301 66.12 -4.20 -100.20
CA GLU A 301 66.24 -5.20 -101.27
C GLU A 301 65.70 -4.67 -102.62
N ALA A 302 64.63 -3.88 -102.58
CA ALA A 302 64.08 -3.17 -103.74
C ALA A 302 65.01 -2.05 -104.24
N CYS A 303 65.60 -1.25 -103.34
CA CYS A 303 66.63 -0.27 -103.70
C CYS A 303 67.86 -0.91 -104.38
N ALA A 304 68.19 -2.16 -104.04
CA ALA A 304 69.28 -2.92 -104.64
C ALA A 304 68.90 -3.59 -105.98
N GLY A 305 67.68 -3.36 -106.49
CA GLY A 305 67.19 -3.86 -107.78
C GLY A 305 66.79 -5.34 -107.82
N LYS A 306 66.66 -5.99 -106.65
CA LYS A 306 66.37 -7.44 -106.56
C LYS A 306 64.88 -7.76 -106.41
N GLU A 307 64.06 -6.83 -105.92
CA GLU A 307 62.60 -6.96 -105.77
C GLU A 307 61.87 -5.62 -106.09
N GLU A 308 60.54 -5.64 -106.23
CA GLU A 308 59.72 -4.41 -106.38
C GLU A 308 59.55 -3.66 -105.04
N PHE A 309 59.45 -2.33 -105.10
CA PHE A 309 59.21 -1.50 -103.92
C PHE A 309 57.89 -1.88 -103.20
N PRO A 310 57.90 -2.01 -101.86
CA PRO A 310 56.70 -2.38 -101.12
C PRO A 310 55.61 -1.30 -101.26
N LYS A 311 54.43 -1.70 -101.76
CA LYS A 311 53.28 -0.82 -101.95
C LYS A 311 52.84 -0.22 -100.62
N ILE A 312 52.85 1.12 -100.51
CA ILE A 312 52.30 1.84 -99.36
C ILE A 312 50.78 1.68 -99.41
N LYS A 313 50.23 0.88 -98.50
CA LYS A 313 48.79 0.87 -98.27
C LYS A 313 48.44 2.16 -97.51
N THR A 314 48.06 3.20 -98.22
CA THR A 314 47.39 4.36 -97.63
C THR A 314 46.00 3.90 -97.19
N LEU A 315 45.79 3.79 -95.88
CA LEU A 315 44.45 3.61 -95.32
C LEU A 315 43.67 4.89 -95.62
N THR A 316 42.76 4.84 -96.59
CA THR A 316 41.80 5.91 -96.84
C THR A 316 40.87 6.03 -95.64
N ALA A 317 40.66 7.25 -95.15
CA ALA A 317 40.06 7.58 -93.86
C ALA A 317 38.52 7.42 -93.78
N GLU A 318 37.88 6.68 -94.69
CA GLU A 318 36.43 6.73 -94.89
C GLU A 318 35.65 5.50 -94.38
N THR A 319 36.18 4.74 -93.42
CA THR A 319 35.34 3.76 -92.71
C THR A 319 35.77 3.58 -91.25
N PHE A 320 35.95 4.71 -90.57
CA PHE A 320 35.93 4.76 -89.11
C PHE A 320 34.48 4.86 -88.63
N HIS A 321 33.84 3.70 -88.48
CA HIS A 321 32.76 3.57 -87.50
C HIS A 321 33.19 2.55 -86.45
N GLU A 322 33.26 3.06 -85.22
CA GLU A 322 33.56 2.43 -83.94
C GLU A 322 33.32 0.90 -83.93
N LYS A 323 34.42 0.12 -84.01
CA LYS A 323 34.62 -1.34 -83.77
C LYS A 323 35.58 -2.02 -84.78
N SER A 324 36.63 -1.34 -85.25
CA SER A 324 37.48 -1.84 -86.36
C SER A 324 38.97 -2.07 -86.06
N ASP A 325 39.40 -2.20 -84.80
CA ASP A 325 40.78 -2.65 -84.51
C ASP A 325 40.95 -4.17 -84.71
N VAL A 326 39.84 -4.91 -84.79
CA VAL A 326 39.85 -6.39 -84.84
C VAL A 326 39.79 -6.93 -86.27
N LYS A 327 39.15 -6.22 -87.21
CA LYS A 327 38.89 -6.79 -88.55
C LYS A 327 40.10 -6.70 -89.49
N VAL A 328 40.98 -5.73 -89.28
CA VAL A 328 42.17 -5.49 -90.13
C VAL A 328 43.28 -6.52 -89.89
N VAL A 329 43.34 -7.16 -88.72
CA VAL A 329 44.35 -8.19 -88.41
C VAL A 329 43.95 -9.55 -89.00
N ILE A 330 42.65 -9.88 -88.96
CA ILE A 330 42.14 -11.20 -89.39
C ILE A 330 42.25 -11.39 -90.92
N GLU A 331 42.02 -10.35 -91.72
CA GLU A 331 42.12 -10.46 -93.19
C GLU A 331 43.56 -10.55 -93.71
N ILE A 332 44.57 -10.19 -92.90
CA ILE A 332 45.99 -10.30 -93.27
C ILE A 332 46.59 -11.65 -92.80
N GLU A 333 46.11 -12.21 -91.68
CA GLU A 333 46.57 -13.52 -91.16
C GLU A 333 46.15 -14.73 -92.01
N GLY A 334 45.06 -14.64 -92.80
CA GLY A 334 44.60 -15.73 -93.67
C GLY A 334 45.51 -16.06 -94.87
N SER A 335 46.53 -15.23 -95.16
CA SER A 335 47.31 -15.32 -96.40
C SER A 335 48.75 -15.83 -96.26
N PHE A 336 49.21 -16.19 -95.04
CA PHE A 336 50.60 -16.61 -94.83
C PHE A 336 50.78 -17.62 -93.67
N SER A 337 50.11 -18.78 -93.75
CA SER A 337 50.53 -19.98 -93.00
C SER A 337 51.11 -21.00 -93.98
N LEU A 338 52.45 -21.04 -93.99
CA LEU A 338 53.28 -21.94 -94.78
C LEU A 338 53.03 -23.41 -94.41
N LYS A 339 53.06 -24.24 -95.46
CA LYS A 339 53.33 -25.67 -95.50
C LYS A 339 54.27 -26.13 -94.38
N GLN A 340 53.84 -27.07 -93.55
CA GLN A 340 54.71 -27.89 -92.70
C GLN A 340 54.64 -29.35 -93.13
N GLU A 341 55.83 -29.92 -93.34
CA GLU A 341 56.09 -31.30 -93.72
C GLU A 341 55.55 -32.29 -92.69
N LYS A 342 55.09 -33.43 -93.21
CA LYS A 342 54.68 -34.60 -92.44
C LYS A 342 55.87 -35.21 -91.71
N GLY A 343 55.82 -35.22 -90.39
CA GLY A 343 56.63 -36.07 -89.52
C GLY A 343 55.77 -36.53 -88.35
N GLU A 344 55.62 -37.85 -88.22
CA GLU A 344 54.83 -38.55 -87.20
C GLU A 344 55.31 -38.22 -85.76
N ILE A 345 54.39 -38.19 -84.80
CA ILE A 345 54.43 -38.83 -83.45
C ILE A 345 53.32 -38.23 -82.55
N GLY A 346 52.52 -39.13 -81.94
CA GLY A 346 52.23 -39.11 -80.50
C GLY A 346 51.18 -38.14 -79.92
N THR A 347 49.96 -38.67 -79.74
CA THR A 347 49.07 -38.52 -78.56
C THR A 347 48.82 -37.15 -77.92
N GLN A 348 47.61 -36.64 -78.19
CA GLN A 348 46.68 -35.95 -77.27
C GLN A 348 47.22 -34.77 -76.44
N ASN A 349 47.26 -33.59 -77.06
CA ASN A 349 46.60 -32.38 -76.57
C ASN A 349 46.79 -31.29 -77.63
N GLU A 350 45.90 -31.27 -78.61
CA GLU A 350 45.78 -30.19 -79.57
C GLU A 350 45.26 -28.95 -78.83
N ASN A 351 46.18 -28.24 -78.18
CA ASN A 351 46.06 -26.80 -78.05
C ASN A 351 46.04 -26.25 -79.48
N LEU A 352 44.84 -26.11 -80.05
CA LEU A 352 44.57 -25.06 -81.04
C LEU A 352 45.17 -23.79 -80.42
N SER A 353 46.29 -23.32 -80.98
CA SER A 353 47.08 -22.25 -80.40
C SER A 353 46.32 -20.93 -80.53
N LEU A 354 45.34 -20.73 -79.64
CA LEU A 354 44.53 -19.53 -79.59
C LEU A 354 45.44 -18.33 -79.43
N THR A 355 45.18 -17.28 -80.22
CA THR A 355 45.88 -16.00 -80.05
C THR A 355 45.55 -15.43 -78.67
N TRP A 356 46.45 -14.60 -78.12
CA TRP A 356 46.24 -13.99 -76.80
C TRP A 356 44.91 -13.23 -76.70
N GLU A 357 44.46 -12.64 -77.80
CA GLU A 357 43.16 -11.94 -77.91
C GLU A 357 41.96 -12.89 -77.84
N GLN A 358 42.06 -14.08 -78.45
CA GLN A 358 41.02 -15.11 -78.35
C GLN A 358 40.93 -15.67 -76.93
N LYS A 359 42.10 -15.92 -76.31
CA LYS A 359 42.14 -16.35 -74.90
C LYS A 359 41.49 -15.29 -73.99
N GLU A 360 41.70 -13.99 -74.25
CA GLU A 360 41.15 -12.91 -73.41
C GLU A 360 39.62 -12.90 -73.48
N ARG A 361 39.05 -13.07 -74.68
CA ARG A 361 37.60 -13.17 -74.85
C ARG A 361 37.02 -14.38 -74.13
N VAL A 362 37.68 -15.53 -74.19
CA VAL A 362 37.27 -16.74 -73.48
C VAL A 362 37.28 -16.50 -71.97
N LEU A 363 38.33 -15.87 -71.42
CA LEU A 363 38.41 -15.58 -69.99
C LEU A 363 37.37 -14.55 -69.52
N ARG A 364 37.10 -13.49 -70.31
CA ARG A 364 36.01 -12.55 -70.01
C ARG A 364 34.65 -13.23 -70.03
N LEU A 365 34.41 -14.12 -71.00
CA LEU A 365 33.16 -14.87 -71.10
C LEU A 365 33.01 -15.88 -69.95
N LEU A 366 34.11 -16.54 -69.55
CA LEU A 366 34.13 -17.44 -68.40
C LEU A 366 33.81 -16.67 -67.10
N PHE A 367 34.43 -15.51 -66.89
CA PHE A 367 34.16 -14.65 -65.74
C PHE A 367 32.71 -14.14 -65.70
N ALA A 368 32.16 -13.72 -66.85
CA ALA A 368 30.76 -13.30 -66.98
C ALA A 368 29.79 -14.46 -66.65
N LYS A 369 30.11 -15.67 -67.14
CA LYS A 369 29.32 -16.88 -66.87
C LYS A 369 29.35 -17.29 -65.39
N ILE A 370 30.50 -17.19 -64.72
CA ILE A 370 30.65 -17.47 -63.29
C ILE A 370 29.88 -16.46 -62.44
N ASN A 371 29.83 -15.19 -62.86
CA ASN A 371 29.11 -14.14 -62.14
C ASN A 371 27.63 -14.03 -62.47
N GLY A 372 27.10 -14.89 -63.36
CA GLY A 372 25.68 -14.88 -63.74
C GLY A 372 25.25 -13.63 -64.53
N THR A 373 26.19 -12.85 -65.05
CA THR A 373 25.94 -11.70 -65.91
C THR A 373 26.07 -12.17 -67.36
N ASN A 374 24.95 -12.57 -67.98
CA ASN A 374 24.88 -12.81 -69.42
C ASN A 374 24.74 -11.51 -70.19
#